data_AF-A0A966QLV0-F1
#
_entry.id   AF-A0A966QLV0-F1
#
_cell.length_a   1.000
_cell.length_b   1.000
_cell.length_c   1.000
_cell.angle_alpha   90.00
_cell.angle_beta   90.00
_cell.angle_gamma   90.00
#
_symmetry.space_group_name_H-M   'P 1'
#
loop_
_entity.id
_entity.type
_entity.pdbx_description
1 polymer ?
#
loop_
_entity_poly.entity_id
_entity_poly.type
_entity_poly.pdbx_seq_one_letter_code
_entity_poly.pdbx_strand_id
1 'polypeptide(L)'
;VACLGCWNFLRAGHFPARRFAAVYALAVPMAFAGGWLQLPGPWLERMVGLVLLGSAVYLGWTPQDPPELRPASVPALLGVGGGLGLLAGLTGTGGGVFLTPWLLMVRWCTTRQAAAVSVLFILLNSMAGLAGLLWARPMALDPLLTQPRLLAIAPAVVVAGALGSRLGSRHWPVSWIRRALTLVLVLAGAKLLGLALLR
;
A
#
# COMPACT_ATOMS: atom_id res chain seq x y z
N VAL A 1 12.19 0.13 4.04
CA VAL A 1 11.49 1.44 4.04
C VAL A 1 10.26 1.46 4.95
N ALA A 2 9.30 0.54 4.77
CA ALA A 2 8.09 0.49 5.61
C ALA A 2 8.36 0.41 7.13
N CYS A 3 9.41 -0.32 7.55
CA CYS A 3 9.81 -0.39 8.96
C CYS A 3 10.16 1.00 9.55
N LEU A 4 10.84 1.85 8.78
CA LEU A 4 11.21 3.21 9.21
C LEU A 4 9.96 4.10 9.35
N GLY A 5 9.03 3.99 8.39
CA GLY A 5 7.74 4.68 8.47
C GLY A 5 6.94 4.21 9.70
N CYS A 6 6.88 2.89 9.92
CA CYS A 6 6.16 2.28 11.04
C CYS A 6 6.73 2.76 12.37
N TRP A 7 8.06 2.76 12.51
CA TRP A 7 8.76 3.28 13.68
C TRP A 7 8.40 4.75 13.97
N ASN A 8 8.42 5.61 12.94
CA ASN A 8 8.11 7.03 13.10
C ASN A 8 6.65 7.28 13.50
N PHE A 9 5.71 6.51 12.94
CA PHE A 9 4.28 6.64 13.26
C PHE A 9 3.90 6.01 14.61
N LEU A 10 4.53 4.89 14.99
CA LEU A 10 4.38 4.29 16.31
C LEU A 10 4.87 5.24 17.40
N ARG A 11 6.01 5.91 17.18
CA ARG A 11 6.52 6.95 18.11
C ARG A 11 5.62 8.17 18.22
N ALA A 12 4.81 8.48 17.20
CA ALA A 12 3.93 9.64 17.20
C ALA A 12 2.61 9.44 17.96
N GLY A 13 2.34 8.23 18.51
CA GLY A 13 1.19 7.97 19.40
C GLY A 13 -0.19 8.02 18.75
N HIS A 14 -0.29 8.25 17.44
CA HIS A 14 -1.55 8.38 16.71
C HIS A 14 -2.15 7.04 16.24
N PHE A 15 -1.83 5.93 16.90
CA PHE A 15 -2.15 4.60 16.41
C PHE A 15 -3.44 4.04 17.02
N PRO A 16 -4.58 4.00 16.29
CA PRO A 16 -5.81 3.36 16.77
C PRO A 16 -5.74 1.83 16.62
N ALA A 17 -4.70 1.18 17.18
CA ALA A 17 -4.41 -0.25 17.00
C ALA A 17 -5.63 -1.13 17.28
N ARG A 18 -6.36 -0.83 18.35
CA ARG A 18 -7.49 -1.64 18.80
C ARG A 18 -8.72 -1.56 17.89
N ARG A 19 -8.92 -0.43 17.19
CA ARG A 19 -10.07 -0.25 16.26
C ARG A 19 -9.82 -0.89 14.91
N PHE A 20 -8.57 -0.89 14.44
CA PHE A 20 -8.22 -1.42 13.12
C PHE A 20 -7.55 -2.80 13.19
N ALA A 21 -7.40 -3.39 14.39
CA ALA A 21 -6.91 -4.76 14.58
C ALA A 21 -7.62 -5.78 13.67
N ALA A 22 -8.94 -5.64 13.53
CA ALA A 22 -9.77 -6.48 12.67
C ALA A 22 -9.37 -6.42 11.18
N VAL A 23 -8.89 -5.28 10.70
CA VAL A 23 -8.40 -5.15 9.31
C VAL A 23 -7.17 -6.03 9.10
N TYR A 24 -6.22 -6.04 10.04
CA TYR A 24 -4.99 -6.81 9.90
C TYR A 24 -5.22 -8.31 10.06
N ALA A 25 -6.18 -8.71 10.90
CA ALA A 25 -6.45 -10.11 11.22
C ALA A 25 -6.74 -10.96 9.98
N LEU A 26 -7.56 -10.45 9.04
CA LEU A 26 -7.83 -11.15 7.79
C LEU A 26 -6.88 -10.75 6.66
N ALA A 27 -6.31 -9.54 6.70
CA ALA A 27 -5.40 -9.08 5.65
C ALA A 27 -4.11 -9.88 5.58
N VAL A 28 -3.48 -10.19 6.71
CA VAL A 28 -2.21 -10.92 6.78
C VAL A 28 -2.30 -12.33 6.14
N PRO A 29 -3.25 -13.20 6.54
CA PRO A 29 -3.37 -14.52 5.92
C PRO A 29 -3.76 -14.42 4.43
N MET A 30 -4.59 -13.45 4.05
CA MET A 30 -4.95 -13.23 2.65
C MET A 30 -3.78 -12.69 1.82
N ALA A 31 -2.91 -11.86 2.37
CA ALA A 31 -1.70 -11.38 1.72
C ALA A 31 -0.70 -12.52 1.50
N PHE A 32 -0.57 -13.42 2.48
CA PHE A 32 0.20 -14.66 2.30
C PHE A 32 -0.39 -15.50 1.16
N ALA A 33 -1.71 -15.74 1.18
CA ALA A 33 -2.39 -16.47 0.12
C ALA A 33 -2.21 -15.81 -1.26
N GLY A 34 -2.27 -14.48 -1.33
CA GLY A 34 -2.02 -13.72 -2.56
C GLY A 34 -0.57 -13.80 -3.05
N GLY A 35 0.42 -13.80 -2.15
CA GLY A 35 1.82 -14.02 -2.51
C GLY A 35 2.11 -15.45 -2.99
N TRP A 36 1.34 -16.40 -2.46
CA TRP A 36 1.37 -17.81 -2.87
C TRP A 36 0.67 -18.05 -4.21
N LEU A 37 -0.47 -17.39 -4.44
CA LEU A 37 -1.26 -17.45 -5.67
C LEU A 37 -0.65 -16.55 -6.75
N GLN A 38 0.19 -17.09 -7.62
CA GLN A 38 0.50 -16.38 -8.86
C GLN A 38 -0.65 -16.51 -9.85
N LEU A 39 -1.42 -15.44 -10.03
CA LEU A 39 -2.41 -15.31 -11.10
C LEU A 39 -1.72 -14.81 -12.37
N PRO A 40 -1.51 -15.63 -13.41
CA PRO A 40 -1.12 -15.14 -14.72
C PRO A 40 -2.36 -14.48 -15.35
N GLY A 41 -2.33 -13.16 -15.51
CA GLY A 41 -3.51 -12.48 -16.00
C GLY A 41 -3.24 -11.05 -16.44
N PRO A 42 -3.23 -10.77 -17.76
CA PRO A 42 -3.42 -9.40 -18.26
C PRO A 42 -4.69 -8.76 -17.68
N TRP A 43 -5.67 -9.59 -17.28
CA TRP A 43 -6.89 -9.15 -16.62
C TRP A 43 -6.65 -8.58 -15.23
N LEU A 44 -5.80 -9.22 -14.41
CA LEU A 44 -5.46 -8.72 -13.07
C LEU A 44 -4.74 -7.37 -13.18
N GLU A 45 -3.76 -7.27 -14.08
CA GLU A 45 -3.02 -6.04 -14.33
C GLU A 45 -3.95 -4.89 -14.76
N ARG A 46 -4.90 -5.16 -15.67
CA ARG A 46 -5.89 -4.17 -16.09
C ARG A 46 -6.85 -3.76 -14.97
N MET A 47 -7.33 -4.71 -14.18
CA MET A 47 -8.21 -4.42 -13.03
C MET A 47 -7.48 -3.55 -12.00
N VAL A 48 -6.25 -3.92 -11.64
CA VAL A 48 -5.41 -3.13 -10.73
C VAL A 48 -5.13 -1.75 -11.33
N GLY A 49 -4.82 -1.67 -12.62
CA GLY A 49 -4.60 -0.41 -13.34
C GLY A 49 -5.82 0.53 -13.26
N LEU A 50 -7.03 0.00 -13.51
CA LEU A 50 -8.29 0.75 -13.38
C LEU A 50 -8.53 1.24 -11.95
N VAL A 51 -8.29 0.39 -10.94
CA VAL A 51 -8.46 0.78 -9.52
C VAL A 51 -7.45 1.86 -9.12
N LEU A 52 -6.21 1.80 -9.62
CA LEU A 52 -5.20 2.83 -9.37
C LEU A 52 -5.59 4.17 -10.02
N LEU A 53 -6.10 4.16 -11.26
CA LEU A 53 -6.61 5.36 -11.91
C LEU A 53 -7.81 5.95 -11.16
N GLY A 54 -8.77 5.10 -10.75
CA GLY A 54 -9.90 5.53 -9.93
C GLY A 54 -9.46 6.14 -8.60
N SER A 55 -8.45 5.54 -7.95
CA SER A 55 -7.85 6.08 -6.72
C SER A 55 -7.16 7.42 -6.97
N ALA A 56 -6.50 7.59 -8.12
CA ALA A 56 -5.84 8.85 -8.50
C ALA A 56 -6.84 10.00 -8.67
N VAL A 57 -7.96 9.72 -9.36
CA VAL A 57 -9.05 10.67 -9.58
C VAL A 57 -9.72 11.04 -8.26
N TYR A 58 -10.03 10.05 -7.43
CA TYR A 58 -10.61 10.25 -6.11
C TYR A 58 -9.70 11.12 -5.23
N LEU A 59 -8.41 10.77 -5.15
CA LEU A 59 -7.44 11.53 -4.39
C LEU A 59 -7.25 12.95 -4.98
N GLY A 60 -7.43 13.12 -6.28
CA GLY A 60 -7.40 14.42 -6.96
C GLY A 60 -8.53 15.36 -6.56
N TRP A 61 -9.74 14.84 -6.34
CA TRP A 61 -10.95 15.63 -6.09
C TRP A 61 -11.39 15.74 -4.63
N THR A 62 -10.89 14.90 -3.73
CA THR A 62 -11.41 14.86 -2.35
C THR A 62 -10.83 15.97 -1.45
N PRO A 63 -11.66 16.71 -0.68
CA PRO A 63 -11.22 17.64 0.37
C PRO A 63 -10.48 16.95 1.52
N GLN A 64 -9.67 17.72 2.26
CA GLN A 64 -8.59 17.21 3.13
C GLN A 64 -9.03 16.46 4.40
N ASP A 65 -10.21 16.71 4.96
CA ASP A 65 -10.73 15.89 6.07
C ASP A 65 -12.26 15.87 6.04
N PRO A 66 -12.89 14.70 6.28
CA PRO A 66 -14.32 14.63 6.47
C PRO A 66 -14.73 15.33 7.79
N PRO A 67 -15.79 16.15 7.79
CA PRO A 67 -16.23 16.90 8.99
C PRO A 67 -16.79 15.99 10.10
N GLU A 68 -17.20 14.77 9.77
CA GLU A 68 -17.71 13.77 10.73
C GLU A 68 -17.16 12.37 10.42
N LEU A 69 -16.77 11.65 11.49
CA LEU A 69 -16.27 10.29 11.42
C LEU A 69 -17.38 9.27 11.71
N ARG A 70 -17.42 8.18 10.94
CA ARG A 70 -18.36 7.07 11.16
C ARG A 70 -17.63 5.86 11.73
N PRO A 71 -18.08 5.26 12.84
CA PRO A 71 -17.46 4.06 13.37
C PRO A 71 -17.66 2.88 12.41
N ALA A 72 -16.58 2.15 12.14
CA ALA A 72 -16.59 0.97 11.30
C ALA A 72 -17.10 -0.26 12.08
N SER A 73 -17.88 -1.11 11.43
CA SER A 73 -18.24 -2.42 11.99
C SER A 73 -17.10 -3.42 11.80
N VAL A 74 -16.90 -4.32 12.77
CA VAL A 74 -15.85 -5.36 12.73
C VAL A 74 -15.93 -6.24 11.48
N PRO A 75 -17.11 -6.69 11.01
CA PRO A 75 -17.21 -7.48 9.78
C PRO A 75 -16.77 -6.72 8.53
N ALA A 76 -17.08 -5.42 8.45
CA ALA A 76 -16.66 -4.59 7.33
C ALA A 76 -15.13 -4.39 7.32
N LEU A 77 -14.53 -4.18 8.50
CA LEU A 77 -13.08 -4.12 8.64
C LEU A 77 -12.39 -5.43 8.24
N LEU A 78 -12.94 -6.57 8.63
CA LEU A 78 -12.43 -7.89 8.23
C LEU A 78 -12.53 -8.08 6.71
N GLY A 79 -13.70 -7.85 6.11
CA GLY A 79 -13.90 -8.03 4.67
C GLY A 79 -13.00 -7.13 3.82
N VAL A 80 -12.92 -5.85 4.17
CA VAL A 80 -12.01 -4.90 3.51
C VAL A 80 -10.56 -5.31 3.72
N GLY A 81 -10.18 -5.70 4.94
CA GLY A 81 -8.84 -6.18 5.26
C GLY A 81 -8.45 -7.40 4.43
N GLY A 82 -9.30 -8.41 4.37
CA GLY A 82 -9.06 -9.62 3.58
C GLY A 82 -8.91 -9.34 2.08
N GLY A 83 -9.86 -8.60 1.49
CA GLY A 83 -9.81 -8.26 0.07
C GLY A 83 -8.58 -7.43 -0.30
N LEU A 84 -8.29 -6.37 0.47
CA LEU A 84 -7.12 -5.54 0.24
C LEU A 84 -5.81 -6.26 0.55
N GLY A 85 -5.79 -7.15 1.53
CA GLY A 85 -4.64 -8.01 1.85
C GLY A 85 -4.33 -8.96 0.72
N LEU A 86 -5.34 -9.63 0.15
CA LEU A 86 -5.18 -10.50 -1.00
C LEU A 86 -4.62 -9.74 -2.20
N LEU A 87 -5.20 -8.58 -2.54
CA LEU A 87 -4.70 -7.71 -3.60
C LEU A 87 -3.28 -7.21 -3.33
N ALA A 88 -2.95 -6.91 -2.07
CA ALA A 88 -1.60 -6.51 -1.67
C ALA A 88 -0.57 -7.62 -1.92
N GLY A 89 -0.92 -8.87 -1.59
CA GLY A 89 -0.10 -10.05 -1.84
C GLY A 89 0.11 -10.29 -3.33
N LEU A 90 -0.98 -10.27 -4.11
CA LEU A 90 -0.95 -10.48 -5.56
C LEU A 90 -0.14 -9.41 -6.30
N THR A 91 -0.25 -8.15 -5.88
CA THR A 91 0.41 -7.02 -6.57
C THR A 91 1.82 -6.73 -6.02
N GLY A 92 2.20 -7.29 -4.87
CA GLY A 92 3.46 -7.00 -4.19
C GLY A 92 3.58 -5.58 -3.63
N THR A 93 2.50 -4.78 -3.65
CA THR A 93 2.53 -3.35 -3.27
C THR A 93 2.36 -3.11 -1.76
N GLY A 94 1.97 -4.13 -0.99
CA GLY A 94 1.62 -4.00 0.43
C GLY A 94 0.25 -3.34 0.69
N GLY A 95 -0.48 -2.91 -0.34
CA GLY A 95 -1.91 -2.55 -0.26
C GLY A 95 -2.29 -1.23 0.39
N GLY A 96 -1.35 -0.49 0.99
CA GLY A 96 -1.65 0.80 1.62
C GLY A 96 -2.10 1.90 0.66
N VAL A 97 -1.76 1.77 -0.62
CA VAL A 97 -2.22 2.65 -1.71
C VAL A 97 -3.73 2.56 -1.92
N PHE A 98 -4.33 1.39 -1.68
CA PHE A 98 -5.77 1.18 -1.76
C PHE A 98 -6.47 1.42 -0.42
N LEU A 99 -5.83 1.05 0.69
CA LEU A 99 -6.41 1.19 2.01
C LEU A 99 -6.63 2.66 2.41
N THR A 100 -5.65 3.54 2.14
CA THR A 100 -5.74 4.96 2.51
C THR A 100 -6.95 5.66 1.89
N PRO A 101 -7.14 5.66 0.54
CA PRO A 101 -8.31 6.31 -0.06
C PRO A 101 -9.61 5.63 0.34
N TRP A 102 -9.63 4.31 0.50
CA TRP A 102 -10.82 3.59 0.96
C TRP A 102 -11.27 4.07 2.34
N LEU A 103 -10.36 4.07 3.32
CA LEU A 103 -10.63 4.50 4.70
C LEU A 103 -11.16 5.94 4.79
N LEU A 104 -10.62 6.83 3.94
CA LEU A 104 -11.07 8.23 3.86
C LEU A 104 -12.43 8.36 3.17
N MET A 105 -12.70 7.56 2.14
CA MET A 105 -13.99 7.54 1.42
C MET A 105 -15.14 7.10 2.32
N VAL A 106 -14.91 6.09 3.15
CA VAL A 106 -15.90 5.62 4.13
C VAL A 106 -15.94 6.46 5.41
N ARG A 107 -15.07 7.47 5.52
CA ARG A 107 -14.97 8.40 6.67
C ARG A 107 -14.74 7.69 8.02
N TRP A 108 -13.99 6.59 8.03
CA TRP A 108 -13.75 5.81 9.25
C TRP A 108 -12.65 6.36 10.14
N CYS A 109 -11.75 7.17 9.57
CA CYS A 109 -10.65 7.76 10.31
C CYS A 109 -10.17 9.07 9.66
N THR A 110 -9.40 9.84 10.41
CA THR A 110 -8.77 11.08 9.92
C THR A 110 -7.59 10.77 9.01
N THR A 111 -7.14 11.75 8.23
CA THR A 111 -6.00 11.59 7.30
C THR A 111 -4.73 11.08 8.00
N ARG A 112 -4.45 11.55 9.23
CA ARG A 112 -3.30 11.06 10.03
C ARG A 112 -3.47 9.62 10.47
N GLN A 113 -4.68 9.23 10.90
CA GLN A 113 -4.96 7.85 11.31
C GLN A 113 -4.91 6.89 10.12
N ALA A 114 -5.43 7.30 8.96
CA ALA A 114 -5.36 6.53 7.72
C ALA A 114 -3.91 6.27 7.30
N ALA A 115 -3.04 7.29 7.41
CA ALA A 115 -1.61 7.13 7.16
C ALA A 115 -0.94 6.15 8.13
N ALA A 116 -1.22 6.26 9.43
CA ALA A 116 -0.66 5.37 10.45
C ALA A 116 -1.09 3.90 10.22
N VAL A 117 -2.38 3.67 10.01
CA VAL A 117 -2.95 2.34 9.75
C VAL A 117 -2.36 1.75 8.46
N SER A 118 -2.23 2.55 7.41
CA SER A 118 -1.73 2.09 6.12
C SER A 118 -0.24 1.72 6.15
N VAL A 119 0.59 2.41 6.93
CA VAL A 119 2.01 2.05 7.06
C VAL A 119 2.19 0.68 7.72
N LEU A 120 1.43 0.38 8.78
CA LEU A 120 1.47 -0.94 9.41
C LEU A 120 0.89 -2.01 8.48
N PHE A 121 -0.22 -1.69 7.79
CA PHE A 121 -0.82 -2.58 6.80
C PHE A 121 0.17 -2.97 5.70
N ILE A 122 0.90 -1.99 5.16
CA ILE A 122 1.98 -2.23 4.18
C ILE A 122 3.03 -3.15 4.75
N LEU A 123 3.52 -2.87 5.96
CA LEU A 123 4.57 -3.67 6.58
C LEU A 123 4.15 -5.13 6.75
N LEU A 124 2.99 -5.37 7.38
CA LEU A 124 2.50 -6.71 7.67
C LEU A 124 2.18 -7.49 6.38
N ASN A 125 1.52 -6.85 5.42
CA ASN A 125 1.17 -7.53 4.16
C ASN A 125 2.38 -7.76 3.26
N SER A 126 3.37 -6.86 3.25
CA SER A 126 4.62 -7.11 2.52
C SER A 126 5.40 -8.27 3.13
N MET A 127 5.46 -8.38 4.47
CA MET A 127 6.08 -9.53 5.13
C MET A 127 5.34 -10.83 4.81
N ALA A 128 4.01 -10.82 4.90
CA ALA A 128 3.18 -11.99 4.62
C ALA A 128 3.22 -12.40 3.14
N GLY A 129 3.11 -11.44 2.22
CA GLY A 129 3.18 -11.68 0.78
C GLY A 129 4.55 -12.18 0.35
N LEU A 130 5.64 -11.63 0.91
CA LEU A 130 6.98 -12.15 0.67
C LEU A 130 7.13 -13.57 1.21
N ALA A 131 6.64 -13.85 2.42
CA ALA A 131 6.66 -15.20 2.99
C ALA A 131 5.88 -16.19 2.11
N GLY A 132 4.70 -15.81 1.60
CA GLY A 132 3.91 -16.63 0.67
C GLY A 132 4.63 -16.88 -0.65
N LEU A 133 5.31 -15.86 -1.19
CA LEU A 133 6.11 -15.98 -2.41
C LEU A 133 7.30 -16.93 -2.22
N LEU A 134 8.05 -16.79 -1.12
CA LEU A 134 9.20 -17.64 -0.81
C LEU A 134 8.77 -19.08 -0.52
N TRP A 135 7.60 -19.25 0.09
CA TRP A 135 7.01 -20.57 0.29
C TRP A 135 6.67 -21.23 -1.04
N ALA A 136 6.03 -20.50 -1.95
CA ALA A 136 5.72 -20.99 -3.29
C ALA A 136 6.98 -21.23 -4.13
N ARG A 137 8.01 -20.38 -3.97
CA ARG A 137 9.23 -20.35 -4.78
C ARG A 137 10.45 -19.97 -3.92
N PRO A 138 11.15 -20.95 -3.36
CA PRO A 138 12.32 -20.72 -2.51
C PRO A 138 13.45 -19.95 -3.21
N MET A 139 13.59 -20.13 -4.53
CA MET A 139 14.60 -19.47 -5.39
C MET A 139 14.14 -18.11 -5.95
N ALA A 140 13.02 -17.54 -5.48
CA ALA A 140 12.52 -16.25 -5.98
C ALA A 140 13.50 -15.08 -5.72
N LEU A 141 14.44 -15.23 -4.78
CA LEU A 141 15.45 -14.22 -4.47
C LEU A 141 16.76 -14.38 -5.25
N ASP A 142 16.93 -15.47 -5.99
CA ASP A 142 18.15 -15.74 -6.76
C ASP A 142 18.48 -14.62 -7.77
N PRO A 143 17.50 -14.02 -8.49
CA PRO A 143 17.78 -12.89 -9.38
C PRO A 143 18.37 -11.69 -8.63
N LEU A 144 17.98 -11.47 -7.37
CA LEU A 144 18.50 -10.38 -6.54
C LEU A 144 19.98 -10.58 -6.21
N LEU A 145 20.40 -11.84 -6.00
CA LEU A 145 21.77 -12.21 -5.66
C LEU A 145 22.68 -12.36 -6.89
N THR A 146 22.11 -12.80 -8.02
CA THR A 146 22.86 -13.07 -9.25
C THR A 146 22.99 -11.86 -10.17
N GLN A 147 22.09 -10.86 -10.07
CA GLN A 147 22.14 -9.65 -10.89
C GLN A 147 22.72 -8.46 -10.10
N PRO A 148 24.00 -8.07 -10.32
CA PRO A 148 24.64 -6.99 -9.58
C PRO A 148 23.96 -5.62 -9.78
N ARG A 149 23.21 -5.43 -10.87
CA ARG A 149 22.40 -4.23 -11.10
C ARG A 149 21.28 -4.04 -10.08
N LEU A 150 20.61 -5.12 -9.67
CA LEU A 150 19.53 -5.07 -8.67
C LEU A 150 20.09 -4.75 -7.28
N LEU A 151 21.24 -5.35 -6.94
CA LEU A 151 21.99 -5.01 -5.72
C LEU A 151 22.46 -3.55 -5.71
N ALA A 152 22.89 -3.02 -6.85
CA ALA A 152 23.35 -1.63 -6.95
C ALA A 152 22.23 -0.59 -6.75
N ILE A 153 20.99 -0.88 -7.14
CA ILE A 153 19.85 0.04 -6.95
C ILE A 153 19.23 -0.05 -5.54
N ALA A 154 19.42 -1.15 -4.82
CA ALA A 154 18.88 -1.35 -3.48
C ALA A 154 19.22 -0.21 -2.50
N PRO A 155 20.48 0.25 -2.36
CA PRO A 155 20.80 1.38 -1.49
C PRO A 155 20.12 2.68 -1.95
N ALA A 156 20.01 2.92 -3.26
CA ALA A 156 19.31 4.09 -3.79
C ALA A 156 17.81 4.07 -3.43
N VAL A 157 17.15 2.91 -3.50
CA VAL A 157 15.74 2.74 -3.10
C VAL A 157 15.57 2.99 -1.60
N VAL A 158 16.51 2.50 -0.76
CA VAL A 158 16.47 2.73 0.69
C VAL A 158 16.64 4.21 1.01
N VAL A 159 17.61 4.89 0.39
CA VAL A 159 17.87 6.32 0.60
C VAL A 159 16.69 7.16 0.11
N ALA A 160 16.18 6.91 -1.10
CA ALA A 160 15.01 7.60 -1.63
C ALA A 160 13.77 7.39 -0.76
N GLY A 161 13.54 6.15 -0.28
CA GLY A 161 12.43 5.85 0.63
C GLY A 161 12.57 6.52 2.00
N ALA A 162 13.79 6.59 2.54
CA ALA A 162 14.07 7.27 3.81
C ALA A 162 13.88 8.79 3.69
N LEU A 163 14.40 9.40 2.62
CA LEU A 163 14.21 10.82 2.32
C LEU A 163 12.72 11.15 2.11
N GLY A 164 12.03 10.36 1.28
CA GLY A 164 10.60 10.53 1.02
C GLY A 164 9.75 10.40 2.28
N SER A 165 10.03 9.42 3.15
CA SER A 165 9.36 9.28 4.44
C SER A 165 9.61 10.47 5.37
N ARG A 166 10.86 10.95 5.47
CA ARG A 166 11.19 12.10 6.32
C ARG A 166 10.54 13.38 5.83
N LEU A 167 10.59 13.67 4.53
CA LEU A 167 9.99 14.86 3.93
C LEU A 167 8.46 14.84 4.03
N GLY A 168 7.83 13.70 3.72
CA GLY A 168 6.37 13.54 3.80
C GLY A 168 5.82 13.58 5.22
N SER A 169 6.61 13.23 6.24
CA SER A 169 6.13 13.22 7.63
C SER A 169 6.23 14.57 8.35
N ARG A 170 7.13 15.46 7.94
CA ARG A 170 7.45 16.68 8.71
C ARG A 170 7.45 18.00 7.95
N HIS A 171 7.67 18.00 6.63
CA HIS A 171 7.99 19.25 5.92
C HIS A 171 7.01 19.59 4.78
N TRP A 172 6.35 18.61 4.18
CA TRP A 172 5.50 18.85 3.02
C TRP A 172 4.04 19.06 3.42
N PRO A 173 3.35 20.07 2.85
CA PRO A 173 1.93 20.22 3.07
C PRO A 173 1.18 19.06 2.39
N VAL A 174 0.04 18.69 2.97
CA VAL A 174 -0.79 17.55 2.53
C VAL A 174 -1.12 17.61 1.03
N SER A 175 -1.25 18.81 0.46
CA SER A 175 -1.49 19.05 -0.96
C SER A 175 -0.37 18.52 -1.89
N TRP A 176 0.90 18.66 -1.52
CA TRP A 176 2.04 18.15 -2.31
C TRP A 176 2.13 16.62 -2.25
N ILE A 177 1.92 16.03 -1.07
CA ILE A 177 1.87 14.57 -0.88
C ILE A 177 0.77 13.97 -1.76
N ARG A 178 -0.41 14.62 -1.78
CA ARG A 178 -1.55 14.21 -2.61
C ARG A 178 -1.22 14.20 -4.10
N ARG A 179 -0.63 15.29 -4.61
CA ARG A 179 -0.22 15.41 -6.01
C ARG A 179 0.81 14.35 -6.40
N ALA A 180 1.80 14.09 -5.53
CA ALA A 180 2.80 13.06 -5.78
C ALA A 180 2.17 11.65 -5.83
N LEU A 181 1.28 11.32 -4.89
CA LEU A 181 0.53 10.07 -4.91
C LEU A 181 -0.34 9.93 -6.16
N THR A 182 -1.10 10.96 -6.52
CA THR A 182 -1.91 11.00 -7.74
C THR A 182 -1.05 10.77 -8.98
N LEU A 183 0.10 11.45 -9.09
CA LEU A 183 1.02 11.26 -10.22
C LEU A 183 1.52 9.81 -10.31
N VAL A 184 1.99 9.25 -9.19
CA VAL A 184 2.48 7.86 -9.14
C VAL A 184 1.37 6.87 -9.48
N LEU A 185 0.15 7.08 -8.98
CA LEU A 185 -1.03 6.26 -9.28
C LEU A 185 -1.39 6.31 -10.77
N VAL A 186 -1.36 7.50 -11.39
CA VAL A 186 -1.61 7.67 -12.83
C VAL A 186 -0.56 6.94 -13.65
N LEU A 187 0.73 7.14 -13.33
CA LEU A 187 1.83 6.49 -14.03
C LEU A 187 1.77 4.96 -13.88
N ALA A 188 1.55 4.45 -12.66
CA ALA A 188 1.42 3.02 -12.40
C ALA A 188 0.20 2.42 -13.09
N GLY A 189 -0.96 3.10 -13.02
CA GLY A 189 -2.19 2.67 -13.65
C GLY A 189 -2.08 2.65 -15.18
N ALA A 190 -1.51 3.68 -15.79
CA ALA A 190 -1.27 3.75 -17.22
C ALA A 190 -0.31 2.65 -17.69
N LYS A 191 0.78 2.41 -16.94
CA LYS A 191 1.75 1.34 -17.23
C LYS A 191 1.07 -0.04 -17.21
N LEU A 192 0.27 -0.35 -16.19
CA LEU A 192 -0.42 -1.63 -16.07
C LEU A 192 -1.52 -1.84 -17.11
N LEU A 193 -2.12 -0.77 -17.62
CA LEU A 193 -3.09 -0.84 -18.72
C LEU A 193 -2.44 -1.00 -20.10
N GLY A 194 -1.10 -0.95 -20.18
CA GLY A 194 -0.38 -1.00 -21.45
C GLY A 194 -0.59 0.25 -22.31
N LEU A 195 -1.02 1.37 -21.71
CA LEU A 195 -1.10 2.66 -22.39
C LEU A 195 0.31 3.09 -22.77
N ALA A 196 0.50 3.41 -24.05
CA ALA A 196 1.77 3.53 -24.78
C ALA A 196 2.80 4.56 -24.26
N LEU A 197 2.57 5.21 -23.12
CA LEU A 197 3.46 6.24 -22.56
C LEU A 197 4.76 5.69 -21.93
N LEU A 198 4.88 4.37 -21.71
CA LEU A 198 6.04 3.73 -21.07
C LEU A 198 6.35 2.34 -21.67
N ARG A 199 6.24 2.18 -22.99
CA ARG A 199 6.83 1.02 -23.68
C ARG A 199 8.33 1.20 -23.85
#